data_AF-A0A672TPH6-F1
#
_entry.id   AF-A0A672TPH6-F1
#
_cell.length_a   1.000
_cell.length_b   1.000
_cell.length_c   1.000
_cell.angle_alpha   90.00
_cell.angle_beta   90.00
_cell.angle_gamma   90.00
#
_symmetry.space_group_name_H-M   'P 1'
#
loop_
_entity.id
_entity.type
_entity.pdbx_description
1 polymer ?
#
loop_
_entity_poly.entity_id
_entity_poly.type
_entity_poly.pdbx_seq_one_letter_code
_entity_poly.pdbx_strand_id
1 'polypeptide(L)'
;MGFELLKNAQNEVHFKIWYWKLLAALKFCAGKTLNNEFSKEEKLTRILEDIAKKVKAASDAKRKEVLKVELNRLQRFFQEIKVCRLPLNPALVVQGIKRDLLQNECSYFGGGKSPNEIGSYFSLIGDDLRQDMLVLQIIRVMDGIWLQEGLDMQMIIYRCLSTGKGQGLVQMVPDATTLAKIHRESGLIGPLKENTIKKWFRHHHPLESSYQEVTSK
;
A
#
# COMPACT_ATOMS: atom_id res chain seq x y z
N MET A 1 10.63 1.94 6.43
CA MET A 1 9.71 1.70 7.57
C MET A 1 10.19 2.31 8.89
N GLY A 2 11.32 1.91 9.49
CA GLY A 2 11.74 2.45 10.80
C GLY A 2 11.97 3.98 10.84
N PHE A 3 12.54 4.54 9.78
CA PHE A 3 12.71 5.99 9.62
C PHE A 3 11.36 6.75 9.61
N GLU A 4 10.40 6.27 8.82
CA GLU A 4 9.09 6.92 8.69
C GLU A 4 8.27 6.83 9.98
N LEU A 5 8.36 5.72 10.72
CA LEU A 5 7.77 5.59 12.06
C LEU A 5 8.30 6.66 13.02
N LEU A 6 9.62 6.82 13.09
CA LEU A 6 10.26 7.80 13.97
C LEU A 6 9.93 9.24 13.58
N LYS A 7 9.87 9.51 12.27
CA LYS A 7 9.45 10.80 11.72
C LYS A 7 7.99 11.11 12.11
N ASN A 8 7.07 10.16 11.95
CA ASN A 8 5.66 10.38 12.28
C ASN A 8 5.41 10.52 13.78
N ALA A 9 6.21 9.84 14.60
CA ALA A 9 6.16 9.96 16.05
C ALA A 9 6.48 11.39 16.55
N GLN A 10 7.11 12.25 15.73
CA GLN A 10 7.32 13.66 16.09
C GLN A 10 6.03 14.48 16.20
N ASN A 11 4.90 13.96 15.69
CA ASN A 11 3.60 14.58 15.87
C ASN A 11 3.01 14.31 17.28
N GLU A 12 3.62 13.42 18.08
CA GLU A 12 3.17 13.12 19.44
C GLU A 12 3.59 14.20 20.42
N VAL A 13 2.61 14.80 21.12
CA VAL A 13 2.81 15.99 21.96
C VAL A 13 3.76 15.72 23.12
N HIS A 14 3.63 14.57 23.77
CA HIS A 14 4.37 14.25 25.01
C HIS A 14 5.83 13.89 24.78
N PHE A 15 6.17 13.27 23.65
CA PHE A 15 7.50 12.69 23.39
C PHE A 15 8.20 13.30 22.18
N LYS A 16 7.65 14.36 21.58
CA LYS A 16 8.21 15.04 20.40
C LYS A 16 9.71 15.32 20.51
N ILE A 17 10.15 15.87 21.65
CA ILE A 17 11.57 16.22 21.86
C ILE A 17 12.47 14.98 21.80
N TRP A 18 12.02 13.87 22.38
CA TRP A 18 12.77 12.60 22.36
C TRP A 18 12.86 12.02 20.95
N TYR A 19 11.73 11.95 20.24
CA TYR A 19 11.73 11.48 18.84
C TYR A 19 12.54 12.39 17.92
N TRP A 20 12.55 13.70 18.18
CA TRP A 20 13.41 14.62 17.45
C TRP A 20 14.90 14.36 17.70
N LYS A 21 15.32 14.18 18.96
CA LYS A 21 16.71 13.84 19.30
C LYS A 21 17.13 12.51 18.67
N LEU A 22 16.29 11.50 18.74
CA LEU A 22 16.54 10.19 18.12
C LEU A 22 16.67 10.29 16.60
N LEU A 23 15.79 11.06 15.93
CA LEU A 23 15.87 11.24 14.48
C LEU A 23 17.14 12.00 14.08
N ALA A 24 17.52 13.02 14.86
CA ALA A 24 18.75 13.78 14.64
C ALA A 24 19.99 12.87 14.80
N ALA A 25 20.03 12.06 15.85
CA ALA A 25 21.10 11.08 16.07
C ALA A 25 21.17 10.04 14.93
N LEU A 26 20.02 9.51 14.49
CA LEU A 26 19.96 8.59 13.36
C LEU A 26 20.52 9.23 12.09
N LYS A 27 20.09 10.45 11.74
CA LYS A 27 20.59 11.18 10.57
C LYS A 27 22.08 11.49 10.68
N PHE A 28 22.58 11.78 11.89
CA PHE A 28 24.01 12.00 12.11
C PHE A 28 24.83 10.73 11.86
N CYS A 29 24.38 9.58 12.37
CA CYS A 29 25.11 8.31 12.28
C CYS A 29 24.92 7.56 10.95
N ALA A 30 23.81 7.77 10.23
CA ALA A 30 23.45 7.03 9.02
C ALA A 30 24.42 7.25 7.83
N GLY A 31 25.20 8.33 7.85
CA GLY A 31 26.09 8.70 6.76
C GLY A 31 25.37 9.28 5.53
N LYS A 32 26.14 9.85 4.61
CA LYS A 32 25.62 10.65 3.48
C LYS A 32 24.72 9.82 2.54
N THR A 33 25.10 8.59 2.24
CA THR A 33 24.36 7.72 1.30
C THR A 33 22.95 7.43 1.81
N LEU A 34 22.82 6.97 3.05
CA LEU A 34 21.50 6.64 3.61
C LEU A 34 20.66 7.90 3.86
N ASN A 35 21.27 9.02 4.26
CA ASN A 35 20.58 10.30 4.35
C ASN A 35 20.04 10.82 3.02
N ASN A 36 20.75 10.57 1.92
CA ASN A 36 20.24 10.89 0.57
C ASN A 36 19.01 10.05 0.25
N GLU A 37 18.99 8.76 0.62
CA GLU A 37 17.82 7.90 0.44
C GLU A 37 16.63 8.36 1.30
N PHE A 38 16.86 8.70 2.57
CA PHE A 38 15.81 9.29 3.43
C PHE A 38 15.25 10.58 2.83
N SER A 39 16.11 11.41 2.22
CA SER A 39 15.68 12.66 1.59
C SER A 39 14.81 12.41 0.36
N LYS A 40 15.11 11.37 -0.44
CA LYS A 40 14.27 10.96 -1.57
C LYS A 40 12.93 10.39 -1.10
N GLU A 41 12.96 9.52 -0.10
CA GLU A 41 11.77 8.93 0.52
C GLU A 41 10.85 10.02 1.09
N GLU A 42 11.41 10.99 1.81
CA GLU A 42 10.67 12.11 2.39
C GLU A 42 10.02 13.01 1.32
N LYS A 43 10.73 13.29 0.22
CA LYS A 43 10.18 14.04 -0.93
C LYS A 43 9.06 13.25 -1.61
N LEU A 44 9.25 11.97 -1.85
CA LEU A 44 8.24 11.09 -2.46
C LEU A 44 6.97 11.06 -1.61
N THR A 45 7.12 10.78 -0.32
CA THR A 45 6.00 10.75 0.63
C THR A 45 5.25 12.08 0.65
N ARG A 46 5.93 13.23 0.72
CA ARG A 46 5.27 14.55 0.65
C ARG A 46 4.46 14.76 -0.63
N ILE A 47 4.97 14.37 -1.79
CA ILE A 47 4.24 14.48 -3.06
C ILE A 47 2.97 13.63 -3.02
N LEU A 48 3.09 12.38 -2.54
CA LEU A 48 1.96 11.45 -2.42
C LEU A 48 0.89 11.96 -1.46
N GLU A 49 1.30 12.53 -0.33
CA GLU A 49 0.40 13.15 0.65
C GLU A 49 -0.36 14.34 0.07
N ASP A 50 0.33 15.22 -0.66
CA ASP A 50 -0.31 16.36 -1.31
C ASP A 50 -1.32 15.91 -2.37
N ILE A 51 -0.98 14.87 -3.15
CA ILE A 51 -1.89 14.25 -4.12
C ILE A 51 -3.14 13.74 -3.38
N ALA A 52 -2.95 12.95 -2.31
CA ALA A 52 -4.06 12.38 -1.54
C ALA A 52 -4.98 13.47 -0.97
N LYS A 53 -4.41 14.53 -0.39
CA LYS A 53 -5.19 15.68 0.13
C LYS A 53 -6.00 16.37 -0.95
N LYS A 54 -5.40 16.67 -2.10
CA LYS A 54 -6.08 17.35 -3.22
C LYS A 54 -7.19 16.49 -3.81
N VAL A 55 -6.96 15.18 -3.99
CA VAL A 55 -7.98 14.28 -4.50
C VAL A 55 -9.10 14.10 -3.48
N LYS A 56 -8.81 13.97 -2.18
CA LYS A 56 -9.83 13.89 -1.13
C LYS A 56 -10.72 15.14 -1.07
N ALA A 57 -10.13 16.32 -1.24
CA ALA A 57 -10.82 17.61 -1.27
C ALA A 57 -11.64 17.85 -2.56
N ALA A 58 -11.33 17.15 -3.65
CA ALA A 58 -12.09 17.26 -4.89
C ALA A 58 -13.44 16.51 -4.79
N SER A 59 -14.45 17.03 -5.48
CA SER A 59 -15.73 16.34 -5.65
C SER A 59 -15.56 15.06 -6.45
N ASP A 60 -16.44 14.07 -6.24
CA ASP A 60 -16.34 12.75 -6.87
C ASP A 60 -16.19 12.81 -8.40
N ALA A 61 -16.91 13.72 -9.06
CA ALA A 61 -16.81 13.94 -10.50
C ALA A 61 -15.43 14.44 -10.96
N LYS A 62 -14.73 15.22 -10.13
CA LYS A 62 -13.45 15.87 -10.46
C LYS A 62 -12.21 15.11 -9.95
N ARG A 63 -12.38 14.14 -9.05
CA ARG A 63 -11.26 13.36 -8.46
C ARG A 63 -10.32 12.76 -9.50
N LYS A 64 -10.86 12.21 -10.59
CA LYS A 64 -10.08 11.63 -11.70
C LYS A 64 -9.20 12.67 -12.39
N GLU A 65 -9.76 13.84 -12.67
CA GLU A 65 -9.05 14.93 -13.34
C GLU A 65 -7.94 15.49 -12.45
N VAL A 66 -8.23 15.74 -11.18
CA VAL A 66 -7.25 16.21 -10.19
C VAL A 66 -6.10 15.22 -10.03
N LEU A 67 -6.40 13.91 -9.95
CA LEU A 67 -5.36 12.88 -9.87
C LEU A 67 -4.45 12.93 -11.11
N LYS A 68 -5.01 12.98 -12.33
CA LYS A 68 -4.23 13.05 -13.57
C LYS A 68 -3.28 14.26 -13.59
N VAL A 69 -3.77 15.43 -13.19
CA VAL A 69 -2.96 16.65 -13.14
C VAL A 69 -1.82 16.51 -12.13
N GLU A 70 -2.11 15.99 -10.93
CA GLU A 70 -1.11 15.91 -9.87
C GLU A 70 -0.09 14.78 -10.08
N LEU A 71 -0.43 13.72 -10.81
CA LEU A 71 0.52 12.68 -11.20
C LEU A 71 1.71 13.22 -12.02
N ASN A 72 1.55 14.35 -12.72
CA ASN A 72 2.67 15.02 -13.40
C ASN A 72 3.78 15.45 -12.43
N ARG A 73 3.45 15.80 -11.19
CA ARG A 73 4.46 16.16 -10.16
C ARG A 73 5.31 14.96 -9.79
N LEU A 74 4.67 13.81 -9.64
CA LEU A 74 5.33 12.55 -9.34
C LEU A 74 6.19 12.11 -10.54
N GLN A 75 5.75 12.37 -11.78
CA GLN A 75 6.53 12.08 -12.98
C GLN A 75 7.80 12.92 -13.04
N ARG A 76 7.70 14.24 -12.77
CA ARG A 76 8.88 15.13 -12.68
C ARG A 76 9.87 14.68 -11.61
N PHE A 77 9.36 14.25 -10.44
CA PHE A 77 10.21 13.70 -9.39
C PHE A 77 11.05 12.51 -9.88
N PHE A 78 10.45 11.57 -10.62
CA PHE A 78 11.19 10.43 -11.16
C PHE A 78 12.12 10.80 -12.33
N GLN A 79 11.80 11.85 -13.10
CA GLN A 79 12.72 12.38 -14.12
C GLN A 79 14.01 12.93 -13.49
N GLU A 80 13.90 13.62 -12.35
CA GLU A 80 15.05 14.20 -11.64
C GLU A 80 15.82 13.15 -10.83
N ILE A 81 15.12 12.35 -10.03
CA ILE A 81 15.71 11.44 -9.04
C ILE A 81 16.09 10.09 -9.63
N LYS A 82 15.50 9.70 -10.77
CA LYS A 82 15.63 8.43 -11.50
C LYS A 82 15.16 7.19 -10.73
N VAL A 83 15.56 7.03 -9.48
CA VAL A 83 15.23 5.88 -8.63
C VAL A 83 14.99 6.29 -7.18
N CYS A 84 13.96 5.73 -6.56
CA CYS A 84 13.63 5.93 -5.16
C CYS A 84 13.21 4.62 -4.51
N ARG A 85 13.63 4.38 -3.27
CA ARG A 85 13.12 3.26 -2.47
C ARG A 85 11.71 3.56 -1.96
N LEU A 86 10.91 2.52 -1.80
CA LEU A 86 9.56 2.68 -1.27
C LEU A 86 9.57 2.80 0.26
N PRO A 87 8.84 3.78 0.84
CA PRO A 87 8.72 3.91 2.29
C PRO A 87 8.20 2.64 2.98
N LEU A 88 7.21 2.02 2.32
CA LEU A 88 6.51 0.81 2.76
C LEU A 88 7.41 -0.44 2.75
N ASN A 89 8.36 -0.50 1.82
CA ASN A 89 9.35 -1.58 1.71
C ASN A 89 10.66 -1.05 1.10
N PRO A 90 11.68 -0.73 1.93
CA PRO A 90 12.96 -0.19 1.45
C PRO A 90 13.76 -1.12 0.54
N ALA A 91 13.43 -2.42 0.49
CA ALA A 91 14.05 -3.36 -0.45
C ALA A 91 13.54 -3.17 -1.89
N LEU A 92 12.40 -2.51 -2.08
CA LEU A 92 11.85 -2.22 -3.39
C LEU A 92 12.33 -0.85 -3.88
N VAL A 93 12.88 -0.85 -5.09
CA VAL A 93 13.32 0.35 -5.80
C VAL A 93 12.33 0.61 -6.93
N VAL A 94 11.86 1.85 -7.02
CA VAL A 94 10.89 2.27 -8.02
C VAL A 94 11.51 3.35 -8.90
N GLN A 95 11.22 3.26 -10.19
CA GLN A 95 11.82 4.10 -11.23
C GLN A 95 10.80 5.04 -11.88
N GLY A 96 9.51 4.86 -11.57
CA GLY A 96 8.47 5.66 -12.19
C GLY A 96 7.05 5.31 -11.74
N ILE A 97 6.11 5.83 -12.51
CA ILE A 97 4.67 5.67 -12.30
C ILE A 97 4.11 4.88 -13.48
N LYS A 98 3.17 3.98 -13.19
CA LYS A 98 2.46 3.25 -14.21
C LYS A 98 1.60 4.18 -15.07
N ARG A 99 1.87 4.20 -16.38
CA ARG A 99 1.13 5.04 -17.34
C ARG A 99 -0.36 4.68 -17.42
N ASP A 100 -0.75 3.44 -17.17
CA ASP A 100 -2.17 3.01 -17.21
C ASP A 100 -3.04 3.63 -16.11
N LEU A 101 -2.44 4.17 -15.02
CA LEU A 101 -3.15 5.00 -14.04
C LEU A 101 -3.72 6.29 -14.67
N LEU A 102 -3.26 6.66 -15.87
CA LEU A 102 -3.73 7.83 -16.61
C LEU A 102 -5.01 7.56 -17.42
N GLN A 103 -5.37 6.29 -17.64
CA GLN A 103 -6.36 5.93 -18.68
C GLN A 103 -7.58 5.17 -18.16
N ASN A 104 -7.45 4.28 -17.18
CA ASN A 104 -8.57 3.43 -16.77
C ASN A 104 -8.94 3.63 -15.29
N GLU A 105 -10.17 4.12 -15.10
CA GLU A 105 -11.01 4.11 -13.89
C GLU A 105 -10.32 4.11 -12.51
N CYS A 106 -10.35 5.28 -11.84
CA CYS A 106 -10.14 5.42 -10.41
C CYS A 106 -10.90 4.39 -9.58
N SER A 107 -10.21 3.32 -9.20
CA SER A 107 -10.16 2.91 -7.80
C SER A 107 -8.70 3.06 -7.41
N TYR A 108 -8.43 3.90 -6.39
CA TYR A 108 -7.10 4.37 -6.01
C TYR A 108 -6.04 3.26 -6.16
N PHE A 109 -5.23 3.40 -7.21
CA PHE A 109 -4.17 2.50 -7.68
C PHE A 109 -4.56 1.03 -7.84
N GLY A 110 -5.10 0.70 -9.03
CA GLY A 110 -5.30 -0.68 -9.46
C GLY A 110 -3.98 -1.39 -9.78
N GLY A 111 -3.79 -2.58 -9.22
CA GLY A 111 -2.60 -3.40 -9.41
C GLY A 111 -2.43 -3.86 -10.86
N GLY A 112 -1.19 -3.89 -11.34
CA GLY A 112 -0.88 -4.51 -12.61
C GLY A 112 0.57 -5.01 -12.69
N LYS A 113 0.87 -5.72 -13.78
CA LYS A 113 2.02 -6.63 -13.91
C LYS A 113 3.38 -5.97 -14.18
N SER A 114 3.56 -4.68 -13.87
CA SER A 114 4.84 -3.97 -14.06
C SER A 114 5.57 -3.79 -12.72
N PRO A 115 6.59 -4.61 -12.42
CA PRO A 115 7.22 -4.71 -11.09
C PRO A 115 8.21 -3.57 -10.79
N ASN A 116 8.04 -2.37 -11.34
CA ASN A 116 8.94 -1.23 -11.05
C ASN A 116 8.20 0.11 -10.99
N GLU A 117 6.87 0.09 -10.87
CA GLU A 117 6.00 1.27 -10.95
C GLU A 117 5.10 1.41 -9.71
N ILE A 118 4.98 2.63 -9.18
CA ILE A 118 4.29 2.92 -7.90
C ILE A 118 2.90 2.28 -7.76
N GLY A 119 2.04 2.41 -8.78
CA GLY A 119 0.63 1.97 -8.69
C GLY A 119 0.44 0.47 -8.61
N SER A 120 1.49 -0.30 -8.90
CA SER A 120 1.46 -1.75 -8.79
C SER A 120 1.77 -2.22 -7.36
N TYR A 121 2.29 -1.33 -6.50
CA TYR A 121 2.82 -1.69 -5.18
C TYR A 121 1.97 -1.22 -4.01
N PHE A 122 1.34 -0.04 -4.10
CA PHE A 122 0.58 0.50 -2.99
C PHE A 122 -0.56 1.41 -3.44
N SER A 123 -1.54 1.56 -2.56
CA SER A 123 -2.61 2.55 -2.65
C SER A 123 -2.48 3.59 -1.55
N LEU A 124 -2.88 4.82 -1.86
CA LEU A 124 -2.96 5.93 -0.93
C LEU A 124 -4.31 5.89 -0.21
N ILE A 125 -4.27 5.80 1.12
CA ILE A 125 -5.45 5.80 1.97
C ILE A 125 -5.48 7.11 2.76
N GLY A 126 -6.65 7.74 2.81
CA GLY A 126 -6.89 9.01 3.51
C GLY A 126 -7.35 8.84 4.96
N ASP A 127 -6.97 7.73 5.60
CA ASP A 127 -7.35 7.36 6.96
C ASP A 127 -6.12 7.14 7.84
N ASP A 128 -6.34 7.10 9.15
CA ASP A 128 -5.27 6.90 10.14
C ASP A 128 -4.93 5.41 10.29
N LEU A 129 -3.88 4.98 9.58
CA LEU A 129 -3.44 3.57 9.55
C LEU A 129 -2.64 3.14 10.78
N ARG A 130 -2.52 3.94 11.84
CA ARG A 130 -1.72 3.56 13.03
C ARG A 130 -2.25 2.30 13.71
N GLN A 131 -3.57 2.14 13.78
CA GLN A 131 -4.18 0.94 14.35
C GLN A 131 -3.94 -0.28 13.44
N ASP A 132 -4.17 -0.14 12.13
CA ASP A 132 -3.90 -1.20 11.15
C ASP A 132 -2.45 -1.69 11.21
N MET A 133 -1.49 -0.77 11.36
CA MET A 133 -0.07 -1.11 11.49
C MET A 133 0.19 -1.99 12.70
N LEU A 134 -0.40 -1.67 13.85
CA LEU A 134 -0.25 -2.45 15.08
C LEU A 134 -0.91 -3.83 14.93
N VAL A 135 -2.12 -3.89 14.39
CA VAL A 135 -2.84 -5.16 14.17
C VAL A 135 -2.04 -6.07 13.24
N LEU A 136 -1.55 -5.55 12.11
CA LEU A 136 -0.74 -6.34 11.18
C LEU A 136 0.60 -6.79 11.79
N GLN A 137 1.19 -6.01 12.69
CA GLN A 137 2.37 -6.44 13.44
C GLN A 137 2.05 -7.62 14.37
N ILE A 138 0.93 -7.58 15.08
CA ILE A 138 0.48 -8.70 15.93
C ILE A 138 0.23 -9.94 15.07
N ILE A 139 -0.43 -9.80 13.91
CA ILE A 139 -0.66 -10.92 12.99
C ILE A 139 0.66 -11.52 12.51
N ARG A 140 1.71 -10.72 12.24
CA ARG A 140 3.05 -11.26 11.89
C ARG A 140 3.68 -12.06 13.02
N VAL A 141 3.48 -11.64 14.27
CA VAL A 141 3.97 -12.40 15.42
C VAL A 141 3.20 -13.72 15.54
N MET A 142 1.87 -13.70 15.38
CA MET A 142 1.05 -14.91 15.40
C MET A 142 1.43 -15.89 14.29
N ASP A 143 1.62 -15.41 13.06
CA ASP A 143 2.07 -16.20 11.92
C ASP A 143 3.43 -16.85 12.18
N GLY A 144 4.38 -16.12 12.78
CA GLY A 144 5.65 -16.67 13.21
C GLY A 144 5.52 -17.79 14.26
N ILE A 145 4.59 -17.66 15.20
CA ILE A 145 4.32 -18.69 16.22
C ILE A 145 3.70 -19.94 15.55
N TRP A 146 2.71 -19.77 14.68
CA TRP A 146 2.09 -20.89 13.97
C TRP A 146 3.10 -21.66 13.12
N LEU A 147 3.95 -20.95 12.37
CA LEU A 147 4.99 -21.57 11.55
C LEU A 147 6.02 -22.35 12.39
N GLN A 148 6.36 -21.86 13.59
CA GLN A 148 7.26 -22.57 14.52
C GLN A 148 6.67 -23.89 15.02
N GLU A 149 5.35 -23.95 15.20
CA GLU A 149 4.62 -25.17 15.58
C GLU A 149 4.25 -26.06 14.37
N GLY A 150 4.75 -25.73 13.16
CA GLY A 150 4.47 -26.49 11.95
C GLY A 150 3.08 -26.24 11.34
N LEU A 151 2.40 -25.15 11.74
CA LEU A 151 1.11 -24.73 11.21
C LEU A 151 1.31 -23.59 10.19
N ASP A 152 1.24 -23.92 8.90
CA ASP A 152 1.21 -22.92 7.82
C ASP A 152 -0.24 -22.53 7.52
N MET A 153 -0.67 -21.42 8.12
CA MET A 153 -2.02 -20.86 7.92
C MET A 153 -2.14 -20.06 6.60
N GLN A 154 -1.09 -20.00 5.78
CA GLN A 154 -1.06 -19.32 4.49
C GLN A 154 -1.49 -17.85 4.54
N MET A 155 -1.10 -17.15 5.61
CA MET A 155 -1.51 -15.78 5.87
C MET A 155 -0.89 -14.81 4.84
N ILE A 156 -1.75 -14.04 4.16
CA ILE A 156 -1.31 -12.92 3.31
C ILE A 156 -1.25 -11.65 4.17
N ILE A 157 -0.10 -11.39 4.78
CA ILE A 157 0.09 -10.22 5.65
C ILE A 157 0.65 -9.03 4.85
N TYR A 158 -0.24 -8.25 4.26
CA TYR A 158 0.13 -7.04 3.53
C TYR A 158 0.77 -5.99 4.45
N ARG A 159 1.50 -5.04 3.86
CA ARG A 159 2.10 -3.91 4.59
C ARG A 159 1.17 -2.71 4.57
N CYS A 160 1.11 -1.99 5.68
CA CYS A 160 0.62 -0.62 5.69
C CYS A 160 1.63 0.30 6.40
N LEU A 161 1.55 1.59 6.10
CA LEU A 161 2.40 2.61 6.69
C LEU A 161 1.60 3.90 6.81
N SER A 162 1.35 4.34 8.03
CA SER A 162 0.94 5.72 8.28
C SER A 162 2.07 6.64 7.84
N THR A 163 1.75 7.70 7.09
CA THR A 163 2.72 8.73 6.67
C THR A 163 2.41 10.10 7.32
N GLY A 164 1.33 10.18 8.10
CA GLY A 164 0.96 11.38 8.83
C GLY A 164 -0.49 11.33 9.31
N LYS A 165 -1.02 12.47 9.76
CA LYS A 165 -2.37 12.55 10.31
C LYS A 165 -3.42 12.30 9.22
N GLY A 166 -4.16 11.18 9.35
CA GLY A 166 -5.24 10.82 8.44
C GLY A 166 -4.78 10.47 7.02
N GLN A 167 -3.59 9.87 6.89
CA GLN A 167 -3.06 9.42 5.61
C GLN A 167 -2.07 8.26 5.79
N GLY A 168 -2.03 7.38 4.80
CA GLY A 168 -1.04 6.31 4.74
C GLY A 168 -1.03 5.53 3.44
N LEU A 169 -0.12 4.57 3.37
CA LEU A 169 0.12 3.69 2.24
C LEU A 169 -0.29 2.27 2.63
N VAL A 170 -1.03 1.59 1.76
CA VAL A 170 -1.36 0.17 1.91
C VAL A 170 -0.82 -0.59 0.71
N GLN A 171 -0.15 -1.71 0.95
CA GLN A 171 0.38 -2.56 -0.11
C GLN A 171 -0.76 -3.15 -0.93
N MET A 172 -0.66 -3.04 -2.24
CA MET A 172 -1.57 -3.73 -3.15
C MET A 172 -1.23 -5.21 -3.19
N VAL A 173 -2.23 -6.06 -2.98
CA VAL A 173 -2.13 -7.51 -3.18
C VAL A 173 -2.52 -7.80 -4.63
N PRO A 174 -1.61 -8.33 -5.46
CA PRO A 174 -1.92 -8.65 -6.85
C PRO A 174 -2.98 -9.76 -6.92
N ASP A 175 -3.76 -9.75 -8.00
CA ASP A 175 -4.77 -10.77 -8.30
C ASP A 175 -5.82 -11.00 -7.19
N ALA A 176 -6.01 -10.01 -6.31
CA ALA A 176 -7.01 -10.02 -5.26
C ALA A 176 -8.29 -9.28 -5.68
N THR A 177 -9.44 -9.78 -5.25
CA THR A 177 -10.75 -9.13 -5.40
C THR A 177 -11.50 -9.17 -4.08
N THR A 178 -12.37 -8.19 -3.84
CA THR A 178 -13.17 -8.16 -2.60
C THR A 178 -14.34 -9.15 -2.71
N LEU A 179 -14.69 -9.78 -1.59
CA LEU A 179 -15.89 -10.62 -1.51
C LEU A 179 -17.15 -9.84 -1.95
N ALA A 180 -17.24 -8.56 -1.60
CA ALA A 180 -18.35 -7.71 -2.03
C ALA A 180 -18.44 -7.58 -3.56
N LYS A 181 -17.31 -7.50 -4.27
CA LYS A 181 -17.28 -7.48 -5.73
C LYS A 181 -17.70 -8.84 -6.31
N ILE A 182 -17.18 -9.94 -5.77
CA ILE A 182 -17.59 -11.31 -6.16
C ILE A 182 -19.10 -11.50 -6.00
N HIS A 183 -19.67 -11.08 -4.86
CA HIS A 183 -21.10 -11.20 -4.65
C HIS A 183 -21.92 -10.33 -5.60
N ARG A 184 -21.46 -9.12 -5.91
CA ARG A 184 -22.14 -8.22 -6.86
C ARG A 184 -22.21 -8.81 -8.27
N GLU A 185 -21.19 -9.56 -8.71
CA GLU A 185 -21.20 -10.28 -9.99
C GLU A 185 -22.34 -11.31 -10.07
N SER A 186 -22.81 -11.81 -8.92
CA SER A 186 -23.95 -12.74 -8.81
C SER A 186 -25.32 -12.05 -8.63
N GLY A 187 -25.37 -10.73 -8.79
CA GLY A 187 -26.56 -9.87 -8.70
C GLY A 187 -26.87 -9.40 -7.27
N LEU A 188 -28.00 -8.70 -7.11
CA LEU A 188 -28.42 -8.04 -5.86
C LEU A 188 -28.51 -9.00 -4.65
N ILE A 189 -28.83 -10.28 -4.93
CA ILE A 189 -29.00 -11.35 -3.94
C ILE A 189 -27.73 -12.22 -3.77
N GLY A 190 -26.63 -11.84 -4.42
CA GLY A 190 -25.36 -12.60 -4.42
C GLY A 190 -24.80 -12.93 -3.02
N PRO A 191 -24.87 -12.03 -2.02
CA PRO A 191 -24.45 -12.35 -0.64
C PRO A 191 -25.27 -13.45 0.03
N LEU A 192 -26.54 -13.63 -0.36
CA LEU A 192 -27.45 -14.63 0.23
C LEU A 192 -27.38 -15.99 -0.49
N LYS A 193 -26.68 -16.06 -1.63
CA LYS A 193 -26.48 -17.29 -2.39
C LYS A 193 -25.25 -18.03 -1.86
N GLU A 194 -25.46 -19.17 -1.22
CA GLU A 194 -24.40 -20.00 -0.62
C GLU A 194 -23.31 -20.42 -1.63
N ASN A 195 -23.66 -20.62 -2.90
CA ASN A 195 -22.73 -21.12 -3.92
C ASN A 195 -21.98 -20.03 -4.71
N THR A 196 -22.11 -18.76 -4.34
CA THR A 196 -21.53 -17.64 -5.11
C THR A 196 -20.00 -17.72 -5.19
N ILE A 197 -19.33 -17.91 -4.05
CA ILE A 197 -17.87 -18.00 -3.98
C ILE A 197 -17.38 -19.24 -4.76
N LYS A 198 -18.06 -20.39 -4.58
CA LYS A 198 -17.73 -21.63 -5.28
C LYS A 198 -17.81 -21.49 -6.80
N LYS A 199 -18.88 -20.85 -7.30
CA LYS A 199 -19.06 -20.58 -8.73
C LYS A 199 -17.98 -19.64 -9.27
N TRP A 200 -17.61 -18.62 -8.49
CA TRP A 200 -16.55 -17.68 -8.87
C TRP A 200 -15.20 -18.39 -9.04
N PHE A 201 -14.82 -19.25 -8.09
CA PHE A 201 -13.60 -20.06 -8.22
C PHE A 201 -13.65 -21.01 -9.41
N ARG A 202 -14.76 -21.72 -9.66
CA ARG A 202 -14.89 -22.60 -10.84
C ARG A 202 -14.80 -21.85 -12.16
N HIS A 203 -15.28 -20.61 -12.20
CA HIS A 203 -15.15 -19.77 -13.39
C HIS A 203 -13.70 -19.38 -13.67
N HIS A 204 -12.92 -19.07 -12.63
CA HIS A 204 -11.52 -18.67 -12.76
C HIS A 204 -10.54 -19.86 -12.86
N HIS A 205 -10.97 -21.04 -12.42
CA HIS A 205 -10.20 -22.30 -12.48
C HIS A 205 -11.01 -23.38 -13.20
N PRO A 206 -11.07 -23.36 -14.56
CA PRO A 206 -11.90 -24.29 -15.33
C PRO A 206 -11.43 -25.75 -15.26
N LEU A 207 -10.14 -25.96 -14.99
CA LEU A 207 -9.54 -27.28 -14.82
C LEU A 207 -9.79 -27.78 -13.39
N GLU A 208 -10.33 -28.99 -13.25
CA GLU A 208 -10.65 -29.59 -11.94
C GLU A 208 -9.40 -29.71 -11.05
N SER A 209 -8.23 -30.02 -11.64
CA SER A 209 -6.96 -30.07 -10.90
C SER A 209 -6.59 -28.71 -10.28
N SER A 210 -6.75 -27.62 -11.04
CA SER A 210 -6.47 -26.27 -10.55
C SER A 210 -7.49 -25.83 -9.50
N TYR A 211 -8.76 -26.19 -9.67
CA TYR A 211 -9.81 -25.92 -8.69
C TYR A 211 -9.58 -26.67 -7.37
N GLN A 212 -9.19 -27.94 -7.44
CA GLN A 212 -8.84 -28.72 -6.26
C GLN A 212 -7.62 -28.14 -5.56
N GLU A 213 -6.58 -27.74 -6.29
CA GLU A 213 -5.39 -27.12 -5.70
C GLU A 213 -5.72 -25.87 -4.85
N VAL A 214 -6.61 -25.00 -5.35
CA VAL A 214 -7.00 -23.76 -4.63
C VAL A 214 -8.06 -23.97 -3.53
N THR A 215 -8.66 -25.16 -3.42
CA THR A 215 -9.70 -25.47 -2.42
C THR A 215 -9.33 -26.57 -1.41
N SER A 216 -8.19 -27.25 -1.60
CA SER A 216 -7.80 -28.45 -0.84
C SER A 216 -6.92 -28.17 0.39
N LYS A 217 -6.89 -26.94 0.88
CA LYS A 217 -6.04 -26.53 2.01
C LYS A 217 -6.83 -25.71 3.03
#